data_AF-A0A2U8WM23-F1
#
_entry.id   AF-A0A2U8WM23-F1
#
_cell.length_a   1.000
_cell.length_b   1.000
_cell.length_c   1.000
_cell.angle_alpha   90.00
_cell.angle_beta   90.00
_cell.angle_gamma   90.00
#
_symmetry.space_group_name_H-M   'P 1'
#
loop_
_entity.id
_entity.type
_entity.pdbx_description
1 polymer ?
#
loop_
_entity_poly.entity_id
_entity_poly.type
_entity_poly.pdbx_seq_one_letter_code
_entity_poly.pdbx_strand_id
1 'polypeptide(L)'
;MTPDLLLPFDDTEPTFAARPVWCGRGSAVIGRASLGSQAWLGDESVIRADGHDVVVGDRFWLGARSTLHIAAEVYPCIVGDRVTVGRDAVVHACTVGDECVIEDECVVLDGSLIEDRVLLEAGSTVFPRTTLPSGFVCAGSPARPVRALEPGELTERAERLREAAADEPAAAPGDDLVPDPTVFVARTARLHGRIGLAAGASVFFSCLLDAAAGPIVIGANVNVQDNCALHTRGEGLVIERDTTLGHNVRAADGRIGPNCLVGMGARLGPGTVVEGDVLLAAGSATDPGQVLDSGWLWGGRPARALSRLDAERRAMMARTVASYAAYGRAYRKLQGRGQG
;
A
#
# COMPACT_ATOMS: atom_id res chain seq x y z
N MET A 1 -4.31 -22.97 -6.55
CA MET A 1 -4.35 -21.94 -7.62
C MET A 1 -2.97 -21.26 -7.62
N THR A 2 -2.74 -20.25 -8.44
CA THR A 2 -1.53 -19.40 -8.37
C THR A 2 -1.96 -17.94 -8.43
N PRO A 3 -1.19 -17.01 -7.82
CA PRO A 3 -1.41 -15.58 -8.01
C PRO A 3 -1.42 -15.20 -9.50
N ASP A 4 -2.15 -14.15 -9.84
CA ASP A 4 -2.20 -13.62 -11.22
C ASP A 4 -0.83 -13.13 -11.68
N LEU A 5 -0.02 -12.62 -10.75
CA LEU A 5 1.38 -12.32 -10.97
C LEU A 5 2.27 -13.00 -9.92
N LEU A 6 3.08 -13.94 -10.36
CA LEU A 6 4.27 -14.40 -9.66
C LEU A 6 5.49 -13.78 -10.33
N LEU A 7 6.29 -13.04 -9.59
CA LEU A 7 7.46 -12.34 -10.15
C LEU A 7 8.71 -12.59 -9.31
N PRO A 8 9.76 -13.23 -9.85
CA PRO A 8 11.05 -13.25 -9.17
C PRO A 8 11.64 -11.85 -9.08
N PHE A 9 12.39 -11.61 -8.00
CA PHE A 9 13.18 -10.40 -7.83
C PHE A 9 14.54 -10.77 -7.27
N ASP A 10 15.60 -10.20 -7.87
CA ASP A 10 16.99 -10.51 -7.54
C ASP A 10 17.27 -12.03 -7.50
N ASP A 11 16.88 -12.71 -8.58
CA ASP A 11 16.98 -14.15 -8.78
C ASP A 11 16.32 -15.03 -7.70
N THR A 12 15.47 -14.44 -6.85
CA THR A 12 14.69 -15.16 -5.84
C THR A 12 13.22 -15.24 -6.23
N GLU A 13 12.69 -16.45 -6.26
CA GLU A 13 11.27 -16.72 -6.52
C GLU A 13 10.46 -16.81 -5.22
N PRO A 14 9.17 -16.38 -5.25
CA PRO A 14 8.25 -16.68 -4.17
C PRO A 14 8.10 -18.18 -3.92
N THR A 15 8.02 -18.57 -2.65
CA THR A 15 7.85 -19.97 -2.23
C THR A 15 6.52 -20.17 -1.52
N PHE A 16 5.92 -21.35 -1.72
CA PHE A 16 4.64 -21.72 -1.14
C PHE A 16 4.75 -23.13 -0.55
N ALA A 17 4.42 -23.29 0.73
CA ALA A 17 4.42 -24.60 1.39
C ALA A 17 3.37 -25.55 0.76
N ALA A 18 2.26 -24.98 0.28
CA ALA A 18 1.25 -25.65 -0.53
C ALA A 18 0.63 -24.64 -1.50
N ARG A 19 -0.07 -25.11 -2.53
CA ARG A 19 -0.82 -24.21 -3.43
C ARG A 19 -1.80 -23.37 -2.60
N PRO A 20 -1.85 -22.03 -2.78
CA PRO A 20 -2.87 -21.21 -2.15
C PRO A 20 -4.27 -21.74 -2.44
N VAL A 21 -5.14 -21.61 -1.43
CA VAL A 21 -6.55 -22.03 -1.47
C VAL A 21 -7.33 -21.14 -2.43
N TRP A 22 -6.98 -19.85 -2.48
CA TRP A 22 -7.54 -18.89 -3.40
C TRP A 22 -6.49 -17.85 -3.78
N CYS A 23 -6.59 -17.39 -5.04
CA CYS A 23 -5.86 -16.24 -5.53
C CYS A 23 -6.82 -15.38 -6.34
N GLY A 24 -7.09 -14.19 -5.84
CA GLY A 24 -7.94 -13.21 -6.49
C GLY A 24 -7.31 -12.60 -7.74
N ARG A 25 -8.15 -11.94 -8.54
CA ARG A 25 -7.73 -11.28 -9.78
C ARG A 25 -6.77 -10.15 -9.47
N GLY A 26 -5.71 -10.00 -10.25
CA GLY A 26 -4.67 -9.01 -10.03
C GLY A 26 -3.80 -9.25 -8.79
N SER A 27 -3.98 -10.35 -8.06
CA SER A 27 -3.10 -10.67 -6.92
C SER A 27 -1.65 -10.85 -7.38
N ALA A 28 -0.70 -10.30 -6.63
CA ALA A 28 0.71 -10.33 -6.96
C ALA A 28 1.57 -10.78 -5.77
N VAL A 29 2.51 -11.69 -6.01
CA VAL A 29 3.52 -12.10 -5.04
C VAL A 29 4.90 -11.99 -5.69
N ILE A 30 5.79 -11.22 -5.08
CA ILE A 30 7.07 -10.80 -5.67
C ILE A 30 8.24 -11.12 -4.73
N GLY A 31 9.32 -11.66 -5.30
CA GLY A 31 10.62 -11.78 -4.65
C GLY A 31 10.66 -12.79 -3.50
N ARG A 32 11.32 -12.41 -2.40
CA ARG A 32 11.59 -13.25 -1.22
C ARG A 32 10.37 -13.50 -0.31
N ALA A 33 9.22 -13.80 -0.92
CA ALA A 33 7.99 -14.09 -0.20
C ALA A 33 7.90 -15.60 0.08
N SER A 34 7.65 -15.98 1.33
CA SER A 34 7.45 -17.37 1.75
C SER A 34 6.09 -17.50 2.43
N LEU A 35 5.18 -18.25 1.81
CA LEU A 35 3.81 -18.42 2.28
C LEU A 35 3.56 -19.84 2.78
N GLY A 36 2.99 -19.93 3.98
CA GLY A 36 2.52 -21.16 4.58
C GLY A 36 1.36 -21.82 3.81
N SER A 37 0.89 -22.94 4.33
CA SER A 37 -0.24 -23.67 3.79
C SER A 37 -1.55 -22.91 4.02
N GLN A 38 -2.53 -23.17 3.16
CA GLN A 38 -3.86 -22.57 3.27
C GLN A 38 -3.92 -21.04 3.17
N ALA A 39 -2.92 -20.42 2.52
CA ALA A 39 -2.98 -19.00 2.20
C ALA A 39 -4.18 -18.69 1.26
N TRP A 40 -4.88 -17.59 1.56
CA TRP A 40 -5.94 -17.02 0.76
C TRP A 40 -5.56 -15.59 0.40
N LEU A 41 -5.48 -15.29 -0.90
CA LEU A 41 -5.07 -13.98 -1.42
C LEU A 41 -6.23 -13.33 -2.15
N GLY A 42 -6.66 -12.16 -1.71
CA GLY A 42 -7.78 -11.43 -2.27
C GLY A 42 -7.50 -10.78 -3.62
N ASP A 43 -8.55 -10.25 -4.23
CA ASP A 43 -8.41 -9.47 -5.46
C ASP A 43 -7.45 -8.31 -5.24
N GLU A 44 -6.53 -8.10 -6.17
CA GLU A 44 -5.55 -7.04 -6.19
C GLU A 44 -4.59 -7.03 -4.99
N SER A 45 -4.59 -8.05 -4.12
CA SER A 45 -3.68 -8.11 -2.97
C SER A 45 -2.22 -8.21 -3.42
N VAL A 46 -1.31 -7.52 -2.74
CA VAL A 46 0.11 -7.49 -3.11
C VAL A 46 0.97 -7.94 -1.93
N ILE A 47 1.85 -8.90 -2.18
CA ILE A 47 2.95 -9.27 -1.28
C ILE A 47 4.25 -8.96 -2.02
N ARG A 48 4.97 -7.93 -1.58
CA ARG A 48 6.20 -7.48 -2.24
C ARG A 48 7.40 -7.64 -1.30
N ALA A 49 8.32 -8.53 -1.66
CA ALA A 49 9.51 -8.89 -0.88
C ALA A 49 10.80 -8.62 -1.69
N ASP A 50 10.99 -7.36 -2.09
CA ASP A 50 11.98 -6.92 -3.08
C ASP A 50 13.20 -6.21 -2.46
N GLY A 51 13.60 -6.66 -1.28
CA GLY A 51 14.76 -6.14 -0.55
C GLY A 51 15.00 -6.87 0.78
N HIS A 52 13.95 -7.48 1.33
CA HIS A 52 14.02 -8.36 2.49
C HIS A 52 12.89 -9.39 2.41
N ASP A 53 12.93 -10.39 3.30
CA ASP A 53 11.92 -11.43 3.42
C ASP A 53 10.53 -10.90 3.83
N VAL A 54 9.52 -11.45 3.17
CA VAL A 54 8.15 -11.50 3.69
C VAL A 54 7.85 -12.97 4.03
N VAL A 55 7.57 -13.26 5.30
CA VAL A 55 7.27 -14.63 5.76
C VAL A 55 5.87 -14.65 6.36
N VAL A 56 5.07 -15.61 5.93
CA VAL A 56 3.67 -15.74 6.32
C VAL A 56 3.40 -17.18 6.77
N GLY A 57 2.78 -17.33 7.94
CA GLY A 57 2.39 -18.61 8.52
C GLY A 57 1.26 -19.34 7.78
N ASP A 58 0.77 -20.42 8.39
CA ASP A 58 -0.35 -21.21 7.91
C ASP A 58 -1.69 -20.50 8.12
N ARG A 59 -2.69 -20.79 7.28
CA ARG A 59 -4.07 -20.26 7.41
C ARG A 59 -4.12 -18.73 7.40
N PHE A 60 -3.34 -18.13 6.51
CA PHE A 60 -3.31 -16.68 6.31
C PHE A 60 -4.39 -16.21 5.34
N TRP A 61 -5.05 -15.10 5.68
CA TRP A 61 -5.99 -14.41 4.81
C TRP A 61 -5.53 -12.99 4.53
N LEU A 62 -5.32 -12.67 3.25
CA LEU A 62 -5.01 -11.33 2.78
C LEU A 62 -6.20 -10.76 2.01
N GLY A 63 -6.87 -9.77 2.58
CA GLY A 63 -8.05 -9.13 2.02
C GLY A 63 -7.78 -8.44 0.68
N ALA A 64 -8.85 -8.09 -0.03
CA ALA A 64 -8.71 -7.41 -1.31
C ALA A 64 -7.91 -6.11 -1.16
N ARG A 65 -7.05 -5.85 -2.14
CA ARG A 65 -6.24 -4.63 -2.23
C ARG A 65 -5.28 -4.36 -1.06
N SER A 66 -5.08 -5.33 -0.17
CA SER A 66 -4.17 -5.17 0.95
C SER A 66 -2.73 -5.50 0.55
N THR A 67 -1.78 -4.91 1.29
CA THR A 67 -0.36 -4.91 0.94
C THR A 67 0.49 -5.43 2.10
N LEU A 68 1.33 -6.43 1.83
CA LEU A 68 2.47 -6.80 2.68
C LEU A 68 3.75 -6.32 2.00
N HIS A 69 4.55 -5.55 2.72
CA HIS A 69 5.80 -5.00 2.17
C HIS A 69 6.89 -4.85 3.24
N ILE A 70 8.11 -4.55 2.80
CA ILE A 70 9.35 -4.53 3.60
C ILE A 70 9.96 -3.13 3.63
N ALA A 71 10.83 -2.84 4.59
CA ALA A 71 11.55 -1.57 4.66
C ALA A 71 12.96 -1.75 4.07
N ALA A 72 13.05 -1.92 2.75
CA ALA A 72 14.29 -2.25 2.05
C ALA A 72 15.05 -3.38 2.78
N GLU A 73 16.34 -3.25 3.05
CA GLU A 73 17.14 -4.24 3.78
C GLU A 73 17.05 -4.12 5.32
N VAL A 74 16.22 -3.21 5.85
CA VAL A 74 16.23 -2.87 7.29
C VAL A 74 15.30 -3.77 8.10
N TYR A 75 14.05 -3.93 7.66
CA TYR A 75 13.05 -4.71 8.38
C TYR A 75 12.28 -5.67 7.45
N PRO A 76 12.19 -6.97 7.80
CA PRO A 76 11.28 -7.91 7.16
C PRO A 76 9.81 -7.59 7.49
N CYS A 77 8.89 -8.26 6.80
CA CYS A 77 7.51 -8.40 7.23
C CYS A 77 7.23 -9.85 7.61
N ILE A 78 6.98 -10.11 8.89
CA ILE A 78 6.72 -11.45 9.42
C ILE A 78 5.29 -11.51 9.92
N VAL A 79 4.52 -12.48 9.46
CA VAL A 79 3.13 -12.70 9.84
C VAL A 79 2.95 -14.14 10.30
N GLY A 80 2.42 -14.31 11.51
CA GLY A 80 2.17 -15.61 12.14
C GLY A 80 1.03 -16.41 11.49
N ASP A 81 0.64 -17.47 12.18
CA ASP A 81 -0.42 -18.38 11.75
C ASP A 81 -1.82 -17.80 12.05
N ARG A 82 -2.82 -18.20 11.25
CA ARG A 82 -4.24 -17.87 11.46
C ARG A 82 -4.52 -16.36 11.46
N VAL A 83 -3.66 -15.56 10.83
CA VAL A 83 -3.83 -14.12 10.73
C VAL A 83 -4.79 -13.75 9.61
N THR A 84 -5.68 -12.79 9.88
CA THR A 84 -6.57 -12.18 8.89
C THR A 84 -6.21 -10.71 8.74
N VAL A 85 -5.90 -10.31 7.51
CA VAL A 85 -5.65 -8.92 7.12
C VAL A 85 -6.82 -8.46 6.24
N GLY A 86 -7.47 -7.40 6.66
CA GLY A 86 -8.63 -6.81 6.00
C GLY A 86 -8.27 -6.10 4.71
N ARG A 87 -9.31 -5.65 4.01
CA ARG A 87 -9.20 -4.94 2.74
C ARG A 87 -8.42 -3.65 2.88
N ASP A 88 -7.62 -3.32 1.87
CA ASP A 88 -6.83 -2.07 1.81
C ASP A 88 -5.91 -1.82 3.00
N ALA A 89 -5.70 -2.83 3.85
CA ALA A 89 -4.76 -2.73 4.95
C ALA A 89 -3.32 -2.79 4.42
N VAL A 90 -2.42 -2.08 5.10
CA VAL A 90 -0.99 -2.07 4.82
C VAL A 90 -0.27 -2.65 6.02
N VAL A 91 0.41 -3.78 5.83
CA VAL A 91 1.28 -4.41 6.83
C VAL A 91 2.72 -4.25 6.34
N HIS A 92 3.41 -3.23 6.84
CA HIS A 92 4.71 -2.82 6.32
C HIS A 92 5.82 -3.04 7.36
N ALA A 93 6.75 -3.92 7.01
CA ALA A 93 8.04 -4.09 7.66
C ALA A 93 7.96 -4.31 9.18
N CYS A 94 7.01 -5.13 9.62
CA CYS A 94 6.69 -5.38 11.02
C CYS A 94 6.56 -6.88 11.32
N THR A 95 6.41 -7.22 12.60
CA THR A 95 6.06 -8.57 13.05
C THR A 95 4.63 -8.60 13.56
N VAL A 96 3.81 -9.51 13.03
CA VAL A 96 2.45 -9.81 13.47
C VAL A 96 2.41 -11.24 14.00
N GLY A 97 1.99 -11.42 15.25
CA GLY A 97 1.86 -12.71 15.92
C GLY A 97 0.66 -13.52 15.43
N ASP A 98 0.47 -14.68 16.04
CA ASP A 98 -0.56 -15.64 15.67
C ASP A 98 -1.97 -15.13 15.99
N GLU A 99 -2.97 -15.59 15.22
CA GLU A 99 -4.39 -15.36 15.49
C GLU A 99 -4.80 -13.88 15.57
N CYS A 100 -4.02 -12.99 14.95
CA CYS A 100 -4.36 -11.58 14.85
C CYS A 100 -5.44 -11.32 13.79
N VAL A 101 -6.27 -10.31 14.05
CA VAL A 101 -7.18 -9.74 13.06
C VAL A 101 -6.82 -8.27 12.88
N ILE A 102 -6.27 -7.96 11.71
CA ILE A 102 -5.95 -6.61 11.27
C ILE A 102 -7.09 -6.18 10.35
N GLU A 103 -7.94 -5.26 10.78
CA GLU A 103 -9.14 -4.94 10.02
C GLU A 103 -8.90 -4.04 8.82
N ASP A 104 -9.96 -3.82 8.06
CA ASP A 104 -9.96 -3.00 6.86
C ASP A 104 -9.27 -1.65 7.09
N GLU A 105 -8.49 -1.23 6.11
CA GLU A 105 -7.86 0.11 6.05
C GLU A 105 -6.87 0.40 7.19
N CYS A 106 -6.45 -0.62 7.95
CA CYS A 106 -5.39 -0.48 8.94
C CYS A 106 -4.03 -0.21 8.28
N VAL A 107 -3.17 0.54 8.96
CA VAL A 107 -1.78 0.76 8.53
C VAL A 107 -0.84 0.38 9.67
N VAL A 108 0.03 -0.59 9.44
CA VAL A 108 1.05 -1.04 10.39
C VAL A 108 2.43 -0.64 9.85
N LEU A 109 3.16 0.16 10.62
CA LEU A 109 4.43 0.75 10.19
C LEU A 109 5.67 0.04 10.79
N ASP A 110 6.81 0.42 10.24
CA ASP A 110 8.11 -0.24 10.35
C ASP A 110 8.52 -0.58 11.79
N GLY A 111 9.05 -1.79 11.95
CA GLY A 111 9.60 -2.29 13.20
C GLY A 111 8.58 -2.49 14.32
N SER A 112 7.27 -2.35 14.04
CA SER A 112 6.23 -2.61 15.04
C SER A 112 6.11 -4.10 15.34
N LEU A 113 5.66 -4.41 16.56
CA LEU A 113 5.33 -5.74 17.01
C LEU A 113 3.86 -5.79 17.40
N ILE A 114 3.07 -6.56 16.67
CA ILE A 114 1.72 -6.93 17.08
C ILE A 114 1.84 -8.32 17.69
N GLU A 115 1.65 -8.45 19.00
CA GLU A 115 1.71 -9.75 19.67
C GLU A 115 0.51 -10.64 19.27
N ASP A 116 0.54 -11.91 19.68
CA ASP A 116 -0.50 -12.88 19.36
C ASP A 116 -1.89 -12.41 19.82
N ARG A 117 -2.94 -12.77 19.07
CA ARG A 117 -4.33 -12.51 19.43
C ARG A 117 -4.59 -11.03 19.71
N VAL A 118 -4.24 -10.18 18.75
CA VAL A 118 -4.62 -8.76 18.74
C VAL A 118 -5.68 -8.53 17.69
N LEU A 119 -6.73 -7.80 18.05
CA LEU A 119 -7.67 -7.21 17.10
C LEU A 119 -7.28 -5.74 16.90
N LEU A 120 -6.97 -5.34 15.67
CA LEU A 120 -6.73 -3.94 15.32
C LEU A 120 -7.95 -3.39 14.58
N GLU A 121 -8.70 -2.47 15.21
CA GLU A 121 -9.94 -1.92 14.64
C GLU A 121 -9.71 -1.18 13.32
N ALA A 122 -10.69 -1.27 12.43
CA ALA A 122 -10.62 -0.71 11.08
C ALA A 122 -10.13 0.75 11.05
N GLY A 123 -9.27 1.04 10.09
CA GLY A 123 -8.69 2.36 9.89
C GLY A 123 -7.62 2.78 10.91
N SER A 124 -7.24 1.92 11.86
CA SER A 124 -6.20 2.25 12.84
C SER A 124 -4.80 2.36 12.22
N THR A 125 -3.91 3.11 12.87
CA THR A 125 -2.52 3.28 12.41
C THR A 125 -1.53 2.97 13.52
N VAL A 126 -0.79 1.88 13.37
CA VAL A 126 0.30 1.48 14.28
C VAL A 126 1.57 2.22 13.88
N PHE A 127 2.09 3.05 14.79
CA PHE A 127 3.26 3.88 14.51
C PHE A 127 4.56 3.08 14.59
N PRO A 128 5.65 3.51 13.93
CA PRO A 128 6.87 2.72 13.87
C PRO A 128 7.39 2.30 15.25
N ARG A 129 7.81 1.05 15.38
CA ARG A 129 8.34 0.45 16.61
C ARG A 129 7.35 0.40 17.78
N THR A 130 6.05 0.47 17.50
CA THR A 130 5.02 0.28 18.53
C THR A 130 4.85 -1.20 18.81
N THR A 131 4.74 -1.58 20.08
CA THR A 131 4.27 -2.90 20.50
C THR A 131 2.80 -2.83 20.87
N LEU A 132 1.96 -3.68 20.26
CA LEU A 132 0.58 -3.90 20.68
C LEU A 132 0.49 -5.22 21.46
N PRO A 133 0.04 -5.20 22.73
CA PRO A 133 0.04 -6.35 23.62
C PRO A 133 -1.06 -7.36 23.27
N SER A 134 -0.76 -8.64 23.50
CA SER A 134 -1.67 -9.77 23.28
C SER A 134 -2.96 -9.65 24.09
N GLY A 135 -4.08 -10.09 23.50
CA GLY A 135 -5.35 -10.19 24.20
C GLY A 135 -6.17 -8.90 24.21
N PHE A 136 -5.80 -7.90 23.40
CA PHE A 136 -6.47 -6.60 23.36
C PHE A 136 -7.08 -6.30 21.99
N VAL A 137 -8.20 -5.57 22.05
CA VAL A 137 -8.64 -4.71 20.96
C VAL A 137 -7.83 -3.43 21.02
N CYS A 138 -7.22 -3.08 19.89
CA CYS A 138 -6.42 -1.89 19.69
C CYS A 138 -7.07 -0.99 18.65
N ALA A 139 -7.06 0.32 18.88
CA ALA A 139 -7.71 1.28 17.99
C ALA A 139 -6.99 2.62 17.94
N GLY A 140 -7.22 3.37 16.86
CA GLY A 140 -6.85 4.78 16.71
C GLY A 140 -5.58 5.03 15.89
N SER A 141 -5.17 6.30 15.84
CA SER A 141 -3.96 6.77 15.15
C SER A 141 -3.29 7.85 16.03
N PRO A 142 -2.31 7.48 16.87
CA PRO A 142 -1.66 6.16 16.91
C PRO A 142 -2.53 5.09 17.58
N ALA A 143 -2.44 3.85 17.11
CA ALA A 143 -3.18 2.72 17.65
C ALA A 143 -2.72 2.39 19.08
N ARG A 144 -3.67 2.17 19.99
CA ARG A 144 -3.41 1.82 21.39
C ARG A 144 -4.42 0.76 21.86
N PRO A 145 -4.08 -0.05 22.88
CA PRO A 145 -5.05 -0.92 23.54
C PRO A 145 -6.21 -0.10 24.09
N VAL A 146 -7.44 -0.50 23.75
CA VAL A 146 -8.66 0.17 24.22
C VAL A 146 -9.46 -0.70 25.18
N ARG A 147 -9.44 -2.03 25.00
CA ARG A 147 -10.07 -3.00 25.91
C ARG A 147 -9.53 -4.41 25.68
N ALA A 148 -9.77 -5.30 26.64
CA ALA A 148 -9.53 -6.73 26.45
C ALA A 148 -10.45 -7.33 25.37
N LEU A 149 -9.98 -8.39 24.73
CA LEU A 149 -10.78 -9.20 23.81
C LEU A 149 -11.82 -10.01 24.55
N GLU A 150 -13.02 -10.06 23.98
CA GLU A 150 -14.07 -10.97 24.43
C GLU A 150 -13.83 -12.39 23.88
N PRO A 151 -14.30 -13.45 24.57
CA PRO A 151 -14.18 -14.82 24.07
C PRO A 151 -14.82 -14.98 22.68
N GLY A 152 -14.09 -15.57 21.74
CA GLY A 152 -14.57 -15.82 20.37
C GLY A 152 -14.51 -14.61 19.43
N GLU A 153 -14.23 -13.41 19.95
CA GLU A 153 -14.32 -12.17 19.17
C GLU A 153 -13.42 -12.18 17.92
N LEU A 154 -12.17 -12.64 18.02
CA LEU A 154 -11.26 -12.71 16.87
C LEU A 154 -11.80 -13.60 15.75
N THR A 155 -12.38 -14.75 16.08
CA THR A 155 -12.97 -15.66 15.10
C THR A 155 -14.14 -14.99 14.40
N GLU A 156 -15.05 -14.38 15.16
CA GLU A 156 -16.22 -13.67 14.60
C GLU A 156 -15.82 -12.46 13.73
N ARG A 157 -14.77 -11.71 14.11
CA ARG A 157 -14.25 -10.59 13.30
C ARG A 157 -13.60 -11.10 12.01
N ALA A 158 -12.80 -12.16 12.10
CA ALA A 158 -12.17 -12.76 10.93
C ALA A 158 -13.21 -13.30 9.93
N GLU A 159 -14.22 -14.03 10.40
CA GLU A 159 -15.29 -14.57 9.55
C GLU A 159 -16.06 -13.46 8.83
N ARG A 160 -16.44 -12.38 9.54
CA ARG A 160 -17.11 -11.22 8.92
C ARG A 160 -16.30 -10.59 7.79
N LEU A 161 -14.98 -10.41 7.98
CA LEU A 161 -14.12 -9.86 6.93
C LEU A 161 -14.03 -10.78 5.71
N ARG A 162 -14.00 -12.10 5.96
CA ARG A 162 -13.92 -13.13 4.90
C ARG A 162 -15.20 -13.21 4.07
N GLU A 163 -16.35 -13.09 4.73
CA GLU A 163 -17.66 -13.08 4.07
C GLU A 163 -17.88 -11.82 3.23
N ALA A 164 -17.51 -10.65 3.75
CA ALA A 164 -17.68 -9.37 3.05
C ALA A 164 -16.84 -9.25 1.76
N ALA A 165 -15.81 -10.09 1.60
CA ALA A 165 -14.93 -10.07 0.42
C ALA A 165 -15.59 -10.61 -0.86
N ALA A 166 -16.75 -11.27 -0.77
CA ALA A 166 -17.39 -11.92 -1.92
C ALA A 166 -18.19 -10.98 -2.86
N ASP A 167 -18.45 -9.73 -2.45
CA ASP A 167 -19.44 -8.85 -3.08
C ASP A 167 -18.87 -7.69 -3.91
N GLU A 168 -17.55 -7.63 -4.16
CA GLU A 168 -16.97 -6.47 -4.86
C GLU A 168 -16.91 -6.61 -6.39
N PRO A 169 -17.34 -5.58 -7.14
CA PRO A 169 -17.22 -5.56 -8.59
C PRO A 169 -15.75 -5.41 -8.99
N ALA A 170 -15.32 -6.22 -9.94
CA ALA A 170 -13.99 -6.13 -10.52
C ALA A 170 -13.75 -4.74 -11.13
N ALA A 171 -12.53 -4.20 -10.95
CA ALA A 171 -12.12 -2.98 -11.64
C ALA A 171 -12.22 -3.14 -13.17
N ALA A 172 -12.60 -2.05 -13.85
CA ALA A 172 -12.65 -2.03 -15.31
C ALA A 172 -11.25 -2.36 -15.90
N PRO A 173 -11.20 -3.03 -17.07
CA PRO A 173 -9.93 -3.22 -17.76
C PRO A 173 -9.29 -1.86 -18.06
N GLY A 174 -7.97 -1.79 -17.95
CA GLY A 174 -7.23 -0.60 -18.33
C GLY A 174 -7.19 -0.42 -19.85
N ASP A 175 -6.93 0.81 -20.28
CA ASP A 175 -6.71 1.18 -21.67
C ASP A 175 -5.25 0.88 -22.06
N ASP A 176 -5.00 0.63 -23.35
CA ASP A 176 -3.65 0.47 -23.88
C ASP A 176 -2.93 1.83 -23.96
N LEU A 177 -1.97 2.05 -23.06
CA LEU A 177 -1.13 3.24 -23.05
C LEU A 177 0.21 2.96 -23.75
N VAL A 178 0.72 3.94 -24.50
CA VAL A 178 2.10 3.94 -25.02
C VAL A 178 2.91 4.96 -24.21
N PRO A 179 3.49 4.57 -23.07
CA PRO A 179 4.22 5.50 -22.23
C PRO A 179 5.64 5.78 -22.78
N ASP A 180 6.27 6.82 -22.24
CA ASP A 180 7.70 7.07 -22.45
C ASP A 180 8.53 5.80 -22.12
N PRO A 181 9.60 5.46 -22.88
CA PRO A 181 10.39 4.23 -22.68
C PRO A 181 11.00 4.07 -21.29
N THR A 182 11.11 5.16 -20.53
CA THR A 182 11.64 5.18 -19.17
C THR A 182 10.59 4.92 -18.09
N VAL A 183 9.30 4.94 -18.43
CA VAL A 183 8.20 4.68 -17.50
C VAL A 183 8.09 3.20 -17.17
N PHE A 184 7.65 2.91 -15.95
CA PHE A 184 7.25 1.56 -15.53
C PHE A 184 5.77 1.54 -15.19
N VAL A 185 5.03 0.59 -15.77
CA VAL A 185 3.66 0.25 -15.36
C VAL A 185 3.64 -1.24 -15.07
N ALA A 186 3.26 -1.61 -13.83
CA ALA A 186 3.12 -3.00 -13.44
C ALA A 186 2.00 -3.68 -14.22
N ARG A 187 2.17 -4.97 -14.56
CA ARG A 187 1.15 -5.75 -15.30
C ARG A 187 -0.20 -5.85 -14.58
N THR A 188 -0.19 -5.76 -13.25
CA THR A 188 -1.40 -5.79 -12.44
C THR A 188 -2.03 -4.42 -12.24
N ALA A 189 -1.36 -3.32 -12.61
CA ALA A 189 -1.97 -2.00 -12.58
C ALA A 189 -3.09 -1.89 -13.63
N ARG A 190 -4.09 -1.05 -13.35
CA ARG A 190 -5.19 -0.72 -14.25
C ARG A 190 -5.25 0.79 -14.41
N LEU A 191 -5.11 1.25 -15.64
CA LEU A 191 -5.07 2.66 -16.01
C LEU A 191 -6.19 2.88 -17.04
N HIS A 192 -7.20 3.69 -16.72
CA HIS A 192 -8.34 3.94 -17.58
C HIS A 192 -8.53 5.45 -17.82
N GLY A 193 -8.80 5.86 -19.05
CA GLY A 193 -9.06 7.25 -19.42
C GLY A 193 -7.80 8.08 -19.72
N ARG A 194 -7.89 9.40 -19.52
CA ARG A 194 -6.85 10.36 -19.93
C ARG A 194 -5.69 10.41 -18.95
N ILE A 195 -4.68 9.55 -19.15
CA ILE A 195 -3.53 9.44 -18.26
C ILE A 195 -2.24 9.87 -18.97
N GLY A 196 -1.51 10.82 -18.38
CA GLY A 196 -0.18 11.24 -18.81
C GLY A 196 0.89 10.82 -17.82
N LEU A 197 1.90 10.07 -18.28
CA LEU A 197 3.04 9.63 -17.47
C LEU A 197 4.34 10.21 -18.06
N ALA A 198 5.03 11.05 -17.28
CA ALA A 198 6.30 11.62 -17.70
C ALA A 198 7.49 10.68 -17.45
N ALA A 199 8.64 11.01 -18.03
CA ALA A 199 9.86 10.20 -17.96
C ALA A 199 10.24 9.82 -16.51
N GLY A 200 10.61 8.56 -16.31
CA GLY A 200 11.01 8.00 -15.03
C GLY A 200 9.85 7.73 -14.05
N ALA A 201 8.61 8.07 -14.40
CA ALA A 201 7.46 7.75 -13.56
C ALA A 201 7.25 6.23 -13.45
N SER A 202 6.73 5.78 -12.30
CA SER A 202 6.44 4.38 -12.03
C SER A 202 5.07 4.20 -11.36
N VAL A 203 4.27 3.30 -11.93
CA VAL A 203 3.00 2.83 -11.36
C VAL A 203 3.16 1.36 -11.00
N PHE A 204 3.17 1.08 -9.71
CA PHE A 204 3.47 -0.24 -9.15
C PHE A 204 2.24 -1.16 -9.15
N PHE A 205 2.34 -2.30 -8.46
CA PHE A 205 1.43 -3.42 -8.60
C PHE A 205 0.03 -3.05 -8.11
N SER A 206 -0.98 -3.46 -8.86
CA SER A 206 -2.40 -3.35 -8.48
C SER A 206 -2.88 -1.91 -8.20
N CYS A 207 -2.16 -0.90 -8.70
CA CYS A 207 -2.65 0.47 -8.72
C CYS A 207 -3.85 0.61 -9.66
N LEU A 208 -4.85 1.38 -9.22
CA LEU A 208 -6.02 1.74 -10.01
C LEU A 208 -5.99 3.24 -10.29
N LEU A 209 -5.87 3.61 -11.57
CA LEU A 209 -5.93 5.00 -12.03
C LEU A 209 -7.14 5.13 -12.94
N ASP A 210 -8.15 5.87 -12.49
CA ASP A 210 -9.37 6.16 -13.24
C ASP A 210 -9.46 7.66 -13.56
N ALA A 211 -9.17 7.96 -14.82
CA ALA A 211 -9.14 9.26 -15.44
C ALA A 211 -10.27 9.43 -16.49
N ALA A 212 -11.40 8.75 -16.30
CA ALA A 212 -12.55 8.88 -17.19
C ALA A 212 -13.16 10.29 -17.12
N ALA A 213 -13.36 10.82 -15.90
CA ALA A 213 -13.95 12.12 -15.67
C ALA A 213 -12.96 13.28 -15.90
N GLY A 214 -11.78 13.22 -15.30
CA GLY A 214 -10.72 14.21 -15.42
C GLY A 214 -9.37 13.59 -15.76
N PRO A 215 -8.41 14.34 -16.34
CA PRO A 215 -7.09 13.78 -16.62
C PRO A 215 -6.32 13.48 -15.33
N ILE A 216 -5.52 12.41 -15.34
CA ILE A 216 -4.47 12.17 -14.33
C ILE A 216 -3.12 12.44 -15.00
N VAL A 217 -2.36 13.40 -14.47
CA VAL A 217 -1.04 13.78 -14.99
C VAL A 217 0.02 13.51 -13.93
N ILE A 218 0.96 12.62 -14.24
CA ILE A 218 2.02 12.17 -13.37
C ILE A 218 3.37 12.66 -13.90
N GLY A 219 4.04 13.50 -13.10
CA GLY A 219 5.30 14.15 -13.40
C GLY A 219 6.51 13.20 -13.36
N ALA A 220 7.67 13.74 -13.74
CA ALA A 220 8.89 12.96 -13.86
C ALA A 220 9.33 12.38 -12.51
N ASN A 221 9.84 11.14 -12.52
CA ASN A 221 10.30 10.40 -11.34
C ASN A 221 9.25 10.22 -10.21
N VAL A 222 7.97 10.47 -10.49
CA VAL A 222 6.92 10.16 -9.52
C VAL A 222 6.79 8.65 -9.40
N ASN A 223 6.68 8.15 -8.17
CA ASN A 223 6.36 6.76 -7.92
C ASN A 223 5.00 6.64 -7.21
N VAL A 224 4.10 5.87 -7.82
CA VAL A 224 2.79 5.51 -7.31
C VAL A 224 2.87 4.05 -6.86
N GLN A 225 3.04 3.84 -5.56
CA GLN A 225 3.29 2.52 -4.97
C GLN A 225 2.03 1.66 -4.93
N ASP A 226 2.20 0.40 -4.54
CA ASP A 226 1.19 -0.65 -4.68
C ASP A 226 -0.18 -0.25 -4.16
N ASN A 227 -1.21 -0.69 -4.88
CA ASN A 227 -2.61 -0.52 -4.49
C ASN A 227 -3.07 0.94 -4.31
N CYS A 228 -2.32 1.94 -4.77
CA CYS A 228 -2.88 3.30 -4.85
C CYS A 228 -4.14 3.32 -5.72
N ALA A 229 -5.15 4.07 -5.30
CA ALA A 229 -6.38 4.29 -6.06
C ALA A 229 -6.56 5.79 -6.32
N LEU A 230 -6.35 6.19 -7.58
CA LEU A 230 -6.48 7.56 -8.05
C LEU A 230 -7.73 7.64 -8.91
N HIS A 231 -8.78 8.32 -8.44
CA HIS A 231 -10.06 8.38 -9.14
C HIS A 231 -10.54 9.83 -9.27
N THR A 232 -10.44 10.36 -10.48
CA THR A 232 -10.88 11.73 -10.79
C THR A 232 -12.40 11.81 -10.92
N ARG A 233 -12.98 12.96 -10.54
CA ARG A 233 -14.43 13.20 -10.59
C ARG A 233 -14.80 14.41 -11.43
N GLY A 234 -13.83 15.13 -11.98
CA GLY A 234 -14.04 16.21 -12.95
C GLY A 234 -12.75 16.92 -13.35
N GLU A 235 -12.23 17.78 -12.47
CA GLU A 235 -11.10 18.68 -12.77
C GLU A 235 -9.78 17.94 -13.08
N GLY A 236 -9.61 16.73 -12.56
CA GLY A 236 -8.41 15.94 -12.75
C GLY A 236 -7.42 16.03 -11.59
N LEU A 237 -6.36 15.24 -11.68
CA LEU A 237 -5.31 15.13 -10.66
C LEU A 237 -3.95 15.36 -11.29
N VAL A 238 -3.19 16.31 -10.76
CA VAL A 238 -1.80 16.57 -11.16
C VAL A 238 -0.86 16.20 -10.02
N ILE A 239 0.10 15.33 -10.29
CA ILE A 239 1.18 14.97 -9.37
C ILE A 239 2.49 15.44 -9.99
N GLU A 240 3.11 16.46 -9.40
CA GLU A 240 4.34 17.04 -9.90
C GLU A 240 5.56 16.16 -9.56
N ARG A 241 6.69 16.47 -10.21
CA ARG A 241 7.91 15.65 -10.21
C ARG A 241 8.46 15.29 -8.83
N ASP A 242 9.24 14.22 -8.79
CA ASP A 242 10.03 13.81 -7.62
C ASP A 242 9.15 13.63 -6.37
N THR A 243 7.94 13.08 -6.56
CA THR A 243 6.96 12.84 -5.52
C THR A 243 6.67 11.35 -5.36
N THR A 244 6.48 10.92 -4.10
CA THR A 244 6.14 9.54 -3.74
C THR A 244 4.72 9.48 -3.20
N LEU A 245 3.89 8.60 -3.77
CA LEU A 245 2.69 8.12 -3.12
C LEU A 245 2.96 6.74 -2.54
N GLY A 246 2.88 6.64 -1.21
CA GLY A 246 3.02 5.38 -0.49
C GLY A 246 1.90 4.40 -0.83
N HIS A 247 2.06 3.14 -0.42
CA HIS A 247 1.08 2.09 -0.64
C HIS A 247 -0.33 2.49 -0.23
N ASN A 248 -1.34 2.05 -0.99
CA ASN A 248 -2.75 2.23 -0.67
C ASN A 248 -3.19 3.71 -0.50
N VAL A 249 -2.45 4.66 -1.07
CA VAL A 249 -2.90 6.07 -1.10
C VAL A 249 -4.14 6.19 -1.99
N ARG A 250 -5.13 6.93 -1.50
CA ARG A 250 -6.35 7.27 -2.24
C ARG A 250 -6.35 8.75 -2.55
N ALA A 251 -6.58 9.13 -3.80
CA ALA A 251 -6.70 10.53 -4.18
C ALA A 251 -7.80 10.75 -5.22
N ALA A 252 -8.48 11.88 -5.12
CA ALA A 252 -9.44 12.35 -6.12
C ALA A 252 -8.83 13.49 -6.95
N ASP A 253 -9.65 14.44 -7.42
CA ASP A 253 -9.18 15.64 -8.11
C ASP A 253 -8.28 16.49 -7.20
N GLY A 254 -7.30 17.19 -7.75
CA GLY A 254 -6.42 18.06 -6.98
C GLY A 254 -5.02 18.23 -7.57
N ARG A 255 -4.12 18.80 -6.77
CA ARG A 255 -2.70 18.96 -7.13
C ARG A 255 -1.81 18.50 -5.99
N ILE A 256 -0.78 17.72 -6.32
CA ILE A 256 0.31 17.36 -5.42
C ILE A 256 1.60 17.95 -5.99
N GLY A 257 2.20 18.87 -5.26
CA GLY A 257 3.42 19.57 -5.65
C GLY A 257 4.66 18.67 -5.71
N PRO A 258 5.80 19.23 -6.12
CA PRO A 258 7.03 18.46 -6.29
C PRO A 258 7.68 18.15 -4.95
N ASN A 259 8.59 17.16 -4.92
CA ASN A 259 9.34 16.80 -3.73
C ASN A 259 8.44 16.45 -2.53
N CYS A 260 7.33 15.76 -2.77
CA CYS A 260 6.40 15.37 -1.71
C CYS A 260 6.51 13.87 -1.38
N LEU A 261 6.11 13.51 -0.17
CA LEU A 261 5.85 12.13 0.21
C LEU A 261 4.48 12.06 0.88
N VAL A 262 3.56 11.35 0.22
CA VAL A 262 2.23 11.04 0.75
C VAL A 262 2.31 9.66 1.37
N GLY A 263 2.17 9.59 2.70
CA GLY A 263 2.35 8.37 3.47
C GLY A 263 1.32 7.29 3.14
N MET A 264 1.68 6.04 3.45
CA MET A 264 0.86 4.86 3.17
C MET A 264 -0.55 4.98 3.75
N GLY A 265 -1.55 4.54 2.99
CA GLY A 265 -2.97 4.57 3.39
C GLY A 265 -3.56 5.97 3.52
N ALA A 266 -2.86 7.03 3.11
CA ALA A 266 -3.41 8.39 3.19
C ALA A 266 -4.54 8.62 2.18
N ARG A 267 -5.48 9.50 2.53
CA ARG A 267 -6.69 9.83 1.74
C ARG A 267 -6.73 11.31 1.42
N LEU A 268 -6.65 11.66 0.14
CA LEU A 268 -6.74 13.04 -0.32
C LEU A 268 -8.14 13.30 -0.89
N GLY A 269 -8.89 14.17 -0.22
CA GLY A 269 -10.21 14.61 -0.65
C GLY A 269 -10.17 15.44 -1.94
N PRO A 270 -11.29 15.50 -2.70
CA PRO A 270 -11.34 16.23 -3.97
C PRO A 270 -11.01 17.72 -3.78
N GLY A 271 -10.24 18.26 -4.71
CA GLY A 271 -9.75 19.64 -4.68
C GLY A 271 -8.58 19.88 -3.71
N THR A 272 -8.01 18.83 -3.10
CA THR A 272 -6.85 18.99 -2.21
C THR A 272 -5.66 19.55 -2.98
N VAL A 273 -4.97 20.54 -2.39
CA VAL A 273 -3.74 21.12 -2.92
C VAL A 273 -2.62 20.85 -1.92
N VAL A 274 -1.71 19.96 -2.27
CA VAL A 274 -0.45 19.77 -1.54
C VAL A 274 0.60 20.62 -2.23
N GLU A 275 1.16 21.62 -1.54
CA GLU A 275 2.29 22.39 -2.06
C GLU A 275 3.56 21.54 -2.16
N GLY A 276 4.62 22.09 -2.76
CA GLY A 276 5.91 21.38 -2.82
C GLY A 276 6.56 21.22 -1.44
N ASP A 277 7.44 20.23 -1.30
CA ASP A 277 8.15 19.95 -0.05
C ASP A 277 7.22 19.65 1.15
N VAL A 278 6.24 18.75 0.95
CA VAL A 278 5.32 18.29 1.99
C VAL A 278 5.51 16.80 2.30
N LEU A 279 5.50 16.46 3.59
CA LEU A 279 5.35 15.09 4.07
C LEU A 279 3.96 14.95 4.69
N LEU A 280 3.09 14.13 4.10
CA LEU A 280 1.82 13.76 4.72
C LEU A 280 1.99 12.41 5.41
N ALA A 281 1.78 12.35 6.72
CA ALA A 281 1.96 11.13 7.51
C ALA A 281 1.04 10.00 7.04
N ALA A 282 1.49 8.76 7.22
CA ALA A 282 0.70 7.57 6.92
C ALA A 282 -0.65 7.58 7.65
N GLY A 283 -1.67 7.04 6.99
CA GLY A 283 -3.04 7.01 7.49
C GLY A 283 -3.67 8.39 7.66
N SER A 284 -3.11 9.49 7.13
CA SER A 284 -3.75 10.81 7.24
C SER A 284 -4.87 11.00 6.21
N ALA A 285 -5.80 11.90 6.47
CA ALA A 285 -6.87 12.23 5.54
C ALA A 285 -7.02 13.75 5.39
N THR A 286 -7.22 14.26 4.18
CA THR A 286 -7.51 15.68 3.96
C THR A 286 -9.02 15.92 3.82
N ASP A 287 -9.46 17.11 4.21
CA ASP A 287 -10.80 17.59 3.87
C ASP A 287 -10.85 17.97 2.37
N PRO A 288 -12.04 17.94 1.72
CA PRO A 288 -12.19 18.48 0.37
C PRO A 288 -11.70 19.94 0.27
N GLY A 289 -10.95 20.27 -0.77
CA GLY A 289 -10.39 21.61 -0.98
C GLY A 289 -9.25 22.01 -0.04
N GLN A 290 -8.79 21.12 0.84
CA GLN A 290 -7.76 21.47 1.83
C GLN A 290 -6.42 21.78 1.17
N VAL A 291 -5.76 22.84 1.63
CA VAL A 291 -4.39 23.23 1.23
C VAL A 291 -3.39 22.80 2.29
N LEU A 292 -2.32 22.11 1.87
CA LEU A 292 -1.22 21.70 2.73
C LEU A 292 0.02 22.53 2.36
N ASP A 293 0.38 23.46 3.25
CA ASP A 293 1.47 24.41 3.04
C ASP A 293 2.85 23.74 2.96
N SER A 294 3.71 24.32 2.12
CA SER A 294 5.06 23.88 1.85
C SER A 294 5.97 23.84 3.09
N GLY A 295 6.85 22.84 3.14
CA GLY A 295 7.88 22.70 4.16
C GLY A 295 7.37 22.15 5.49
N TRP A 296 6.22 21.49 5.50
CA TRP A 296 5.59 20.92 6.70
C TRP A 296 5.42 19.41 6.63
N LEU A 297 5.56 18.77 7.80
CA LEU A 297 4.96 17.49 8.10
C LEU A 297 3.51 17.73 8.53
N TRP A 298 2.59 17.13 7.79
CA TRP A 298 1.15 17.10 8.07
C TRP A 298 0.73 15.73 8.57
N GLY A 299 -0.30 15.66 9.42
CA GLY A 299 -0.90 14.39 9.77
C GLY A 299 -2.25 14.50 10.48
N GLY A 300 -2.94 13.37 10.59
CA GLY A 300 -4.24 13.26 11.24
C GLY A 300 -5.42 13.18 10.26
N ARG A 301 -6.63 13.07 10.82
CA ARG A 301 -7.90 12.97 10.08
C ARG A 301 -8.92 13.92 10.73
N PRO A 302 -9.15 15.11 10.17
CA PRO A 302 -8.46 15.70 9.02
C PRO A 302 -7.01 16.11 9.31
N ALA A 303 -6.21 16.27 8.25
CA ALA A 303 -4.79 16.57 8.33
C ALA A 303 -4.57 17.96 8.96
N ARG A 304 -3.58 18.06 9.83
CA ARG A 304 -3.12 19.30 10.46
C ARG A 304 -1.61 19.38 10.39
N ALA A 305 -1.08 20.60 10.32
CA ALA A 305 0.36 20.84 10.38
C ALA A 305 0.89 20.38 11.75
N LEU A 306 1.87 19.47 11.75
CA LEU A 306 2.46 18.90 12.96
C LEU A 306 3.79 19.56 13.30
N SER A 307 4.68 19.68 12.32
CA SER A 307 6.01 20.28 12.50
C SER A 307 6.60 20.70 11.17
N ARG A 308 7.56 21.63 11.20
CA ARG A 308 8.36 21.94 10.01
C ARG A 308 9.21 20.74 9.64
N LEU A 309 9.35 20.51 8.34
CA LEU A 309 10.33 19.55 7.84
C LEU A 309 11.73 20.05 8.18
N ASP A 310 12.59 19.14 8.63
CA ASP A 310 14.02 19.35 8.80
C ASP A 310 14.79 18.83 7.55
N ALA A 311 16.12 18.93 7.61
CA ALA A 311 16.98 18.44 6.52
C ALA A 311 16.96 16.91 6.40
N GLU A 312 16.81 16.20 7.51
CA GLU A 312 16.79 14.74 7.54
C GLU A 312 15.57 14.18 6.82
N ARG A 313 14.38 14.73 7.10
CA ARG A 313 13.12 14.35 6.44
C ARG A 313 13.14 14.66 4.95
N ARG A 314 13.68 15.81 4.54
CA ARG A 314 13.85 16.12 3.10
C ARG A 314 14.81 15.15 2.42
N ALA A 315 15.92 14.83 3.07
CA ALA A 315 16.86 13.86 2.55
C ALA A 315 16.24 12.46 2.46
N MET A 316 15.41 12.07 3.42
CA MET A 316 14.63 10.83 3.38
C MET A 316 13.69 10.81 2.18
N MET A 317 12.88 11.86 1.98
CA MET A 317 11.95 11.96 0.85
C MET A 317 12.67 11.84 -0.51
N ALA A 318 13.79 12.55 -0.66
CA ALA A 318 14.62 12.47 -1.87
C ALA A 318 15.23 11.08 -2.10
N ARG A 319 15.71 10.41 -1.03
CA ARG A 319 16.20 9.02 -1.12
C ARG A 319 15.09 8.07 -1.54
N THR A 320 13.88 8.22 -0.99
CA THR A 320 12.72 7.38 -1.35
C THR A 320 12.42 7.47 -2.84
N VAL A 321 12.41 8.68 -3.42
CA VAL A 321 12.23 8.87 -4.87
C VAL A 321 13.31 8.13 -5.67
N ALA A 322 14.59 8.30 -5.30
CA ALA A 322 15.69 7.66 -6.01
C ALA A 322 15.63 6.12 -5.94
N SER A 323 15.31 5.56 -4.76
CA SER A 323 15.15 4.12 -4.54
C SER A 323 14.01 3.56 -5.38
N TYR A 324 12.83 4.19 -5.34
CA TYR A 324 11.67 3.71 -6.09
C TYR A 324 11.80 3.89 -7.61
N ALA A 325 12.55 4.90 -8.06
CA ALA A 325 12.95 5.00 -9.46
C ALA A 325 13.88 3.84 -9.88
N ALA A 326 14.76 3.38 -8.98
CA ALA A 326 15.60 2.20 -9.23
C ALA A 326 14.77 0.92 -9.31
N TYR A 327 13.83 0.73 -8.39
CA TYR A 327 12.87 -0.38 -8.44
C TYR A 327 12.06 -0.38 -9.75
N GLY A 328 11.51 0.76 -10.17
CA GLY A 328 10.79 0.87 -11.44
C GLY A 328 11.64 0.43 -12.64
N ARG A 329 12.92 0.82 -12.69
CA ARG A 329 13.85 0.36 -13.75
C ARG A 329 14.11 -1.14 -13.67
N ALA A 330 14.27 -1.71 -12.48
CA ALA A 330 14.48 -3.14 -12.29
C ALA A 330 13.26 -3.94 -12.76
N TYR A 331 12.06 -3.56 -12.32
CA TYR A 331 10.83 -4.22 -12.70
C TYR A 331 10.50 -4.08 -14.18
N ARG A 332 10.80 -2.94 -14.81
CA ARG A 332 10.64 -2.78 -16.26
C ARG A 332 11.47 -3.81 -17.03
N LYS A 333 12.72 -4.04 -16.62
CA LYS A 333 13.58 -5.07 -17.22
C LYS A 333 13.01 -6.48 -17.00
N LEU A 334 12.52 -6.77 -15.79
CA LEU A 334 11.95 -8.08 -15.45
C LEU A 334 10.68 -8.38 -16.27
N GLN A 335 9.73 -7.44 -16.33
CA GLN A 335 8.50 -7.64 -17.11
C GLN A 335 8.76 -7.69 -18.62
N GLY A 336 9.77 -6.96 -19.14
CA GLY A 336 10.13 -6.99 -20.55
C GLY A 336 10.72 -8.33 -21.03
N ARG A 337 11.31 -9.13 -20.12
CA ARG A 337 11.88 -10.46 -20.44
C ARG A 337 10.82 -11.54 -20.67
N GLY A 338 9.58 -11.32 -20.22
CA GLY A 338 8.47 -12.27 -20.37
C GLY A 338 7.64 -12.10 -21.65
N GLN A 339 8.10 -11.30 -22.61
CA GLN A 339 7.44 -11.05 -23.91
C GLN A 339 8.19 -11.70 -25.11
N GLY A 340 9.15 -12.60 -24.83
CA GLY A 340 9.92 -13.34 -25.84
C GLY A 340 9.58 -14.81 -25.90
#